data_AF-A0A5B0KNE6-F1
#
_entry.id   AF-A0A5B0KNE6-F1
#
_cell.length_a   1.000
_cell.length_b   1.000
_cell.length_c   1.000
_cell.angle_alpha   90.00
_cell.angle_beta   90.00
_cell.angle_gamma   90.00
#
_symmetry.space_group_name_H-M   'P 1'
#
loop_
_entity.id
_entity.type
_entity.pdbx_description
1 polymer ?
#
loop_
_entity_poly.entity_id
_entity_poly.type
_entity_poly.pdbx_seq_one_letter_code
_entity_poly.pdbx_strand_id
1 'polypeptide(L)' 'MAAPLVSDALWAIIEPLIPPEPPKPKGGRPRLDDRAALTGILFVLRTGIPWELLPVEMGCGSGMTCWRRLHEWHQAGVW' A
#
# COMPACT_ATOMS: atom_id res chain seq x y z
N MET A 1 10.57 2.61 20.26
CA MET A 1 10.25 2.53 18.81
C MET A 1 8.76 2.78 18.66
N ALA A 2 8.33 3.58 17.68
CA ALA A 2 6.91 3.77 17.40
C ALA A 2 6.29 2.45 16.93
N ALA A 3 5.04 2.17 17.30
CA ALA A 3 4.33 1.00 16.83
C ALA A 3 4.11 1.09 15.30
N PRO A 4 4.24 -0.02 14.56
CA PRO A 4 3.95 -0.02 13.13
C PRO A 4 2.49 0.34 12.89
N LEU A 5 2.21 1.14 11.85
CA LEU A 5 0.85 1.49 11.47
C LEU A 5 0.03 0.26 11.05
N VAL A 6 0.69 -0.70 10.39
CA VAL A 6 0.10 -1.99 10.04
C VAL A 6 0.76 -3.05 10.91
N SER A 7 0.10 -3.44 11.99
CA SER A 7 0.53 -4.55 12.85
C SER A 7 0.36 -5.90 12.14
N ASP A 8 1.03 -6.95 12.63
CA ASP A 8 0.88 -8.29 12.06
C ASP A 8 -0.56 -8.81 12.18
N ALA A 9 -1.22 -8.50 13.31
CA ALA A 9 -2.61 -8.86 13.53
C ALA A 9 -3.56 -8.17 12.55
N LEU A 10 -3.33 -6.88 12.26
CA LEU A 10 -4.11 -6.15 11.26
C LEU A 10 -3.83 -6.70 9.85
N TRP A 11 -2.55 -6.98 9.56
CA TRP A 11 -2.14 -7.52 8.27
C TRP A 11 -2.80 -8.87 7.99
N ALA A 12 -2.83 -9.78 8.96
CA ALA A 12 -3.46 -11.08 8.83
C ALA A 12 -4.96 -11.02 8.49
N ILE A 13 -5.64 -9.92 8.82
CA ILE A 13 -7.05 -9.69 8.48
C ILE A 13 -7.20 -9.11 7.06
N ILE A 14 -6.29 -8.23 6.66
CA ILE A 14 -6.39 -7.48 5.40
C ILE A 14 -5.79 -8.25 4.22
N GLU A 15 -4.66 -8.92 4.40
CA GLU A 15 -3.94 -9.64 3.34
C GLU A 15 -4.84 -10.56 2.50
N PRO A 16 -5.75 -11.38 3.09
CA PRO A 16 -6.61 -12.27 2.30
C PRO A 16 -7.65 -11.53 1.43
N LEU A 17 -7.93 -10.25 1.72
CA LEU A 17 -8.88 -9.44 0.97
C LEU A 17 -8.22 -8.79 -0.26
N ILE A 18 -6.88 -8.71 -0.28
CA ILE A 18 -6.15 -8.07 -1.36
C ILE A 18 -6.08 -9.03 -2.55
N PRO A 19 -6.51 -8.60 -3.75
CA PRO A 19 -6.41 -9.45 -4.92
C PRO A 19 -4.94 -9.74 -5.27
N PRO A 20 -4.63 -10.96 -5.73
CA PRO A 20 -3.27 -11.31 -6.11
C PRO A 20 -2.77 -10.42 -7.25
N GLU A 21 -1.46 -10.23 -7.32
CA GLU A 21 -0.85 -9.49 -8.41
C GLU A 21 -1.17 -10.13 -9.77
N PRO A 22 -1.67 -9.35 -10.76
CA PRO A 22 -1.95 -9.89 -12.08
C PRO A 22 -0.66 -10.37 -12.76
N PRO A 23 -0.74 -11.44 -13.56
CA PRO A 23 0.43 -12.03 -14.20
C PRO A 23 1.12 -11.04 -15.14
N LYS A 24 2.45 -11.01 -15.08
CA LYS A 24 3.32 -10.18 -15.93
C LYS A 24 4.10 -11.05 -16.92
N PRO A 25 3.52 -11.46 -18.05
CA PRO A 25 4.17 -12.38 -18.99
C PRO A 25 5.44 -11.80 -19.63
N LYS A 26 5.55 -10.47 -19.71
CA LYS A 26 6.75 -9.76 -20.21
C LYS A 26 7.73 -9.36 -19.10
N GLY A 27 7.47 -9.77 -17.86
CA GLY A 27 8.22 -9.31 -16.68
C GLY A 27 8.03 -7.81 -16.41
N GLY A 28 8.99 -7.22 -15.71
CA GLY A 28 9.00 -5.81 -15.33
C GLY A 28 9.48 -5.60 -13.91
N ARG A 29 9.46 -4.34 -13.45
CA ARG A 29 9.80 -4.03 -12.06
C ARG A 29 8.84 -4.78 -11.11
N PRO A 30 9.36 -5.44 -10.07
CA PRO A 30 8.53 -6.02 -9.02
C PRO A 30 7.60 -4.95 -8.43
N ARG A 31 6.36 -5.33 -8.11
CA ARG A 31 5.47 -4.42 -7.39
C ARG A 31 6.01 -4.16 -6.00
N LEU A 32 5.67 -2.99 -5.47
CA LEU A 32 5.82 -2.72 -4.05
C LEU A 32 4.98 -3.73 -3.27
N ASP A 33 5.55 -4.23 -2.18
CA ASP A 33 4.88 -5.06 -1.19
C ASP A 33 3.55 -4.44 -0.75
N ASP A 34 2.51 -5.26 -0.64
CA ASP A 34 1.15 -4.78 -0.36
C ASP A 34 1.02 -4.20 1.06
N ARG A 35 1.76 -4.74 2.04
CA ARG A 35 1.77 -4.21 3.40
C ARG A 35 2.47 -2.86 3.47
N ALA A 36 3.55 -2.69 2.71
CA ALA A 36 4.22 -1.40 2.56
C ALA A 36 3.30 -0.36 1.87
N ALA A 37 2.58 -0.76 0.81
CA ALA A 37 1.61 0.11 0.14
C ALA A 37 0.48 0.53 1.09
N LEU A 38 -0.09 -0.42 1.84
CA LEU A 38 -1.13 -0.14 2.85
C LEU A 38 -0.61 0.81 3.94
N THR A 39 0.62 0.61 4.40
CA THR A 39 1.26 1.49 5.39
C THR A 39 1.34 2.93 4.89
N GLY A 40 1.78 3.13 3.63
CA GLY A 40 1.83 4.45 3.00
C GLY A 40 0.46 5.09 2.80
N ILE A 41 -0.54 4.31 2.36
CA ILE A 41 -1.94 4.75 2.24
C ILE A 41 -2.45 5.25 3.60
N LEU A 42 -2.34 4.44 4.65
CA LEU A 42 -2.83 4.80 5.98
C LEU A 42 -2.11 6.01 6.56
N PHE A 43 -0.82 6.16 6.30
CA PHE A 43 -0.07 7.33 6.73
C PHE A 43 -0.63 8.61 6.08
N VAL A 44 -0.82 8.61 4.76
CA VAL A 44 -1.38 9.76 4.03
C VAL A 44 -2.78 10.08 4.52
N LEU A 45 -3.66 9.07 4.64
CA LEU A 45 -5.04 9.28 5.09
C LEU A 45 -5.13 9.79 6.54
N ARG A 46 -4.23 9.33 7.42
CA ARG A 46 -4.19 9.77 8.82
C ARG A 46 -3.64 11.19 8.99
N THR A 47 -2.66 11.56 8.19
CA THR A 47 -1.96 12.85 8.31
C THR A 47 -2.56 13.95 7.43
N GLY A 48 -3.29 13.57 6.38
CA GLY A 48 -3.87 14.49 5.41
C GLY A 48 -2.85 15.16 4.48
N ILE A 49 -1.61 14.65 4.43
CA ILE A 49 -0.59 15.21 3.53
C ILE A 49 -0.91 14.90 2.06
N PRO A 50 -0.45 15.72 1.11
CA PRO A 50 -0.41 15.35 -0.30
C PRO A 50 0.37 14.05 -0.53
N TRP A 51 -0.05 13.25 -1.51
CA TRP A 51 0.62 11.99 -1.86
C TRP A 51 2.09 12.19 -2.24
N GLU A 52 2.41 13.31 -2.89
CA GLU A 52 3.76 13.68 -3.31
C GLU A 52 4.71 13.93 -2.12
N LEU A 53 4.15 14.20 -0.94
CA LEU A 53 4.89 14.45 0.29
C LEU A 53 5.03 13.22 1.18
N LEU A 54 4.62 12.03 0.72
CA LEU A 54 4.86 10.79 1.46
C LEU A 54 6.37 10.59 1.69
N PRO A 55 6.84 10.48 2.95
CA PRO A 55 8.26 10.38 3.24
C PRO A 55 8.89 9.10 2.68
N VAL A 56 10.03 9.24 2.00
CA VAL A 56 10.72 8.13 1.30
C VAL A 56 11.35 7.14 2.28
N GLU A 57 11.79 7.64 3.44
CA GLU A 57 12.39 6.88 4.53
C GLU A 57 11.44 5.82 5.12
N MET A 58 10.13 5.91 4.87
CA MET A 58 9.15 4.91 5.29
C MET A 58 9.21 3.61 4.46
N GLY A 59 9.95 3.59 3.35
CA GLY A 59 10.05 2.41 2.49
C GLY A 59 8.74 2.01 1.78
N CYS A 60 7.74 2.90 1.79
CA CYS A 60 6.40 2.67 1.20
C CYS A 60 6.33 3.03 -0.30
N GLY A 61 7.47 3.16 -0.96
CA GLY A 61 7.55 3.68 -2.33
C GLY A 61 7.11 5.15 -2.42
N SER A 62 6.69 5.58 -3.61
CA SER A 62 6.12 6.92 -3.81
C SER A 62 4.65 6.97 -3.41
N GLY A 63 4.15 8.11 -2.94
CA GLY A 63 2.72 8.24 -2.63
C GLY A 63 1.82 8.04 -3.85
N MET A 64 2.27 8.37 -5.07
CA MET A 64 1.55 8.01 -6.29
C MET A 64 1.42 6.50 -6.49
N THR A 65 2.38 5.69 -6.03
CA THR A 65 2.27 4.23 -6.04
C THR A 65 1.23 3.76 -5.02
N CYS A 66 1.20 4.38 -3.83
CA CYS A 66 0.17 4.13 -2.82
C CYS A 66 -1.23 4.50 -3.31
N TRP A 67 -1.39 5.68 -3.93
CA TRP A 67 -2.67 6.14 -4.50
C TRP A 67 -3.18 5.21 -5.59
N ARG A 68 -2.32 4.80 -6.54
CA ARG A 68 -2.70 3.81 -7.57
C ARG A 68 -3.12 2.49 -6.94
N ARG A 69 -2.42 2.02 -5.90
CA ARG A 69 -2.78 0.79 -5.19
C ARG A 69 -4.14 0.90 -4.51
N LEU A 70 -4.40 2.02 -3.83
CA LEU A 70 -5.71 2.30 -3.23
C LEU A 70 -6.82 2.28 -4.29
N HIS A 71 -6.60 2.93 -5.44
CA HIS A 71 -7.55 2.92 -6.54
C HIS A 71 -7.78 1.52 -7.11
N GLU A 72 -6.72 0.75 -7.33
CA GLU A 72 -6.80 -0.65 -7.78
C GLU A 72 -7.61 -1.53 -6.82
N TRP A 73 -7.38 -1.40 -5.52
CA TRP A 73 -8.12 -2.16 -4.50
C TRP A 73 -9.59 -1.72 -4.40
N HIS A 74 -9.87 -0.43 -4.56
CA HIS A 74 -11.25 0.05 -4.62
C HIS A 74 -11.99 -0.49 -5.84
N GLN A 75 -11.35 -0.50 -7.02
CA GLN A 75 -11.93 -1.09 -8.24
C GLN A 75 -12.14 -2.60 -8.11
N ALA A 76 -11.33 -3.29 -7.30
CA ALA A 76 -11.47 -4.71 -7.00
C ALA A 76 -12.52 -5.01 -5.91
N GLY A 77 -13.14 -3.98 -5.29
CA GLY A 77 -14.17 -4.14 -4.27
C GLY A 77 -13.64 -4.54 -2.90
N VAL A 78 -12.36 -4.28 -2.60
CA VAL A 78 -11.79 -4.52 -1.26
C VAL A 78 -12.43 -3.56 -0.24
N TRP A 79 -12.69 -2.32 -0.65
CA TRP A 79 -13.34 -1.24 0.12
C TRP A 79 -14.21 -0.39 -0.79
#